data_AF-A0A1Q7NML4-F1
#
_entry.id   AF-A0A1Q7NML4-F1
#
_cell.length_a   1.000
_cell.length_b   1.000
_cell.length_c   1.000
_cell.angle_alpha   90.00
_cell.angle_beta   90.00
_cell.angle_gamma   90.00
#
_symmetry.space_group_name_H-M   'P 1'
#
loop_
_entity.id
_entity.type
_entity.pdbx_description
1 polymer ?
#
loop_
_entity_poly.entity_id
_entity_poly.type
_entity_poly.pdbx_seq_one_letter_code
_entity_poly.pdbx_strand_id
1 'polypeptide(L)'
;MELSVAMKRIPFIMVLLLMVPHLVAAQGQIRERRSADRESSSTGDSAAIRNRTVNAPRSNHVESDRASVAESQSKSAPVSDGPPQSTKQERPKWGNASVEIRPSVTERPSASQNSTDSMLTNNVQDNTVAKTLVQKTAMVTESQSSLRPARSNVDYPPSSSSRALPPTSLYRVGIGDVLDVRLSNQPTRESTLFTVLKDGGLEYPLLNGPIAVTGLTTDEIARRLSSEIKVIQAARVSVSVRDFASHAVLVTGLVDNPGRKILRREAMPLYAVLAEALPRPEAVLVTVVHADKEQNVSLNDSQGLSMLILPGDTVRVSGGAGIAKHFIYVGGDVTAPGEKEFRDGMTLTQAVMSAGGISRSGKTSVRVSRRNLDGFLAAREYSLRSIEEGKSPDPLLQAGDRIEVIQSM
;
A
#
# COMPACT_ATOMS: atom_id res chain seq x y z
N MET A 1 43.01 27.90 44.49
CA MET A 1 42.83 29.33 44.20
C MET A 1 41.98 29.46 42.94
N GLU A 2 40.68 29.77 43.03
CA GLU A 2 39.88 29.98 44.24
C GLU A 2 38.43 29.49 44.09
N LEU A 3 37.77 29.39 45.24
CA LEU A 3 36.32 29.37 45.49
C LEU A 3 35.59 30.53 44.76
N SER A 4 34.27 30.63 44.64
CA SER A 4 33.11 29.74 44.79
C SER A 4 31.85 30.61 44.58
N VAL A 5 30.82 30.15 43.87
CA VAL A 5 29.47 30.74 43.97
C VAL A 5 28.41 29.64 43.90
N ALA A 6 27.64 29.47 44.97
CA ALA A 6 26.48 28.57 45.01
C ALA A 6 25.31 29.22 45.77
N MET A 7 24.24 29.58 45.05
CA MET A 7 22.95 29.96 45.64
C MET A 7 21.83 29.68 44.63
N LYS A 8 20.99 28.64 44.79
CA LYS A 8 20.01 28.35 45.87
C LYS A 8 18.72 29.16 45.71
N ARG A 9 17.72 28.55 45.06
CA ARG A 9 16.28 28.81 45.26
C ARG A 9 15.55 27.47 45.38
N ILE A 10 14.53 27.45 46.22
CA ILE A 10 13.83 26.25 46.72
C ILE A 10 12.36 26.33 46.27
N PRO A 11 11.71 25.22 45.87
CA PRO A 11 10.31 25.21 45.44
C PRO A 11 9.36 25.51 46.61
N PHE A 12 8.19 26.09 46.30
CA PHE A 12 7.16 26.41 47.28
C PHE A 12 5.95 25.46 47.11
N ILE A 13 5.52 24.81 48.19
CA ILE A 13 4.36 23.91 48.22
C ILE A 13 3.50 24.25 49.44
N MET A 14 2.31 24.81 49.21
CA MET A 14 1.11 24.70 50.05
C MET A 14 -0.10 24.93 49.12
N VAL A 15 -1.04 24.00 48.98
CA VAL A 15 -2.11 23.63 49.94
C VAL A 15 -3.17 24.74 50.06
N LEU A 16 -4.32 24.49 49.42
CA LEU A 16 -5.63 25.00 49.83
C LEU A 16 -6.69 23.93 49.50
N LEU A 17 -7.64 23.71 50.41
CA LEU A 17 -8.68 22.68 50.35
C LEU A 17 -10.01 23.30 50.83
N LEU A 18 -11.16 22.77 50.38
CA LEU A 18 -12.54 23.21 50.69
C LEU A 18 -12.89 24.58 50.06
N MET A 19 -14.01 24.74 49.35
CA MET A 19 -15.38 24.58 49.85
C MET A 19 -16.40 24.21 48.76
N VAL A 20 -17.57 23.70 49.20
CA VAL A 20 -18.78 23.46 48.40
C VAL A 20 -19.97 24.09 49.12
N PRO A 21 -20.93 24.70 48.38
CA PRO A 21 -22.33 24.56 48.75
C PRO A 21 -23.27 24.27 47.57
N HIS A 22 -24.43 23.68 47.88
CA HIS A 22 -25.63 23.63 47.02
C HIS A 22 -26.26 25.06 46.89
N LEU A 23 -27.31 25.39 46.13
CA LEU A 23 -28.48 24.70 45.53
C LEU A 23 -28.84 25.53 44.23
N VAL A 24 -29.91 25.44 43.42
CA VAL A 24 -31.30 24.93 43.45
C VAL A 24 -31.72 24.46 42.03
N ALA A 25 -32.93 23.92 41.86
CA ALA A 25 -33.45 23.31 40.64
C ALA A 25 -34.18 24.27 39.65
N ALA A 26 -34.38 23.78 38.42
CA ALA A 26 -35.53 24.11 37.56
C ALA A 26 -36.01 22.82 36.85
N GLN A 27 -37.32 22.68 36.59
CA GLN A 27 -37.92 21.46 36.04
C GLN A 27 -38.28 21.58 34.55
N GLY A 28 -38.29 20.44 33.83
CA GLY A 28 -38.92 20.30 32.52
C GLY A 28 -39.29 18.84 32.26
N GLN A 29 -40.58 18.50 32.29
CA GLN A 29 -41.07 17.13 32.07
C GLN A 29 -41.31 16.81 30.60
N ILE A 30 -40.91 15.61 30.15
CA ILE A 30 -41.56 14.91 29.04
C ILE A 30 -41.84 13.45 29.46
N ARG A 31 -43.05 12.98 29.12
CA ARG A 31 -43.70 11.75 29.60
C ARG A 31 -42.97 10.44 29.27
N GLU A 32 -42.92 9.54 30.24
CA GLU A 32 -42.97 8.09 29.97
C GLU A 32 -44.38 7.65 29.50
N ARG A 33 -44.46 6.49 28.84
CA ARG A 33 -45.69 5.67 28.78
C ARG A 33 -45.36 4.26 29.26
N ARG A 34 -46.04 3.80 30.32
CA ARG A 34 -46.06 2.39 30.73
C ARG A 34 -47.32 1.68 30.24
N SER A 35 -47.14 0.44 29.79
CA SER A 35 -48.14 -0.64 29.74
C SER A 35 -47.33 -1.94 29.54
N ALA A 36 -46.89 -2.64 30.57
CA ALA A 36 -47.65 -3.39 31.58
C ALA A 36 -48.20 -4.73 31.04
N ASP A 37 -47.61 -5.79 31.61
CA ASP A 37 -48.20 -7.10 31.93
C ASP A 37 -48.66 -8.06 30.82
N ARG A 38 -47.86 -9.12 30.63
CA ARG A 38 -48.30 -10.48 31.01
C ARG A 38 -47.13 -11.46 31.15
N GLU A 39 -47.05 -12.12 32.30
CA GLU A 39 -46.39 -13.43 32.43
C GLU A 39 -47.41 -14.55 32.19
N SER A 40 -46.97 -15.66 31.62
CA SER A 40 -47.61 -16.98 31.80
C SER A 40 -46.65 -18.09 31.42
N SER A 41 -46.38 -19.01 32.35
CA SER A 41 -45.50 -20.16 32.17
C SER A 41 -46.24 -21.38 31.63
N SER A 42 -45.55 -22.22 30.86
CA SER A 42 -45.94 -23.62 30.68
C SER A 42 -44.76 -24.51 30.25
N THR A 43 -44.38 -25.45 31.12
CA THR A 43 -43.55 -26.62 30.79
C THR A 43 -44.42 -27.72 30.18
N GLY A 44 -43.91 -28.53 29.27
CA GLY A 44 -44.61 -29.76 28.83
C GLY A 44 -44.01 -30.44 27.58
N ASP A 45 -43.55 -31.67 27.75
CA ASP A 45 -43.00 -32.51 26.68
C ASP A 45 -44.05 -33.01 25.67
N SER A 46 -43.63 -33.31 24.44
CA SER A 46 -43.69 -34.69 23.88
C SER A 46 -43.21 -34.80 22.43
N ALA A 47 -42.74 -36.00 22.05
CA ALA A 47 -42.17 -36.29 20.74
C ALA A 47 -43.19 -36.84 19.72
N ALA A 48 -42.98 -36.55 18.43
CA ALA A 48 -43.62 -37.28 17.32
C ALA A 48 -42.76 -37.33 16.04
N ILE A 49 -42.00 -38.43 15.94
CA ILE A 49 -41.34 -39.00 14.76
C ILE A 49 -42.21 -38.93 13.47
N ARG A 50 -41.63 -38.56 12.30
CA ARG A 50 -41.83 -39.28 11.03
C ARG A 50 -40.84 -38.95 9.90
N ASN A 51 -40.25 -40.02 9.37
CA ASN A 51 -39.28 -40.15 8.28
C ASN A 51 -39.72 -39.68 6.88
N ARG A 52 -38.70 -39.42 6.02
CA ARG A 52 -38.65 -39.66 4.55
C ARG A 52 -39.53 -38.76 3.63
N THR A 53 -39.20 -38.52 2.35
CA THR A 53 -38.16 -39.11 1.45
C THR A 53 -37.42 -38.03 0.63
N VAL A 54 -36.25 -38.38 0.10
CA VAL A 54 -35.44 -37.62 -0.87
C VAL A 54 -36.14 -37.50 -2.24
N ASN A 55 -35.94 -36.39 -2.97
CA ASN A 55 -35.56 -36.44 -4.40
C ASN A 55 -35.16 -35.06 -4.98
N ALA A 56 -34.23 -35.09 -5.92
CA ALA A 56 -33.79 -34.00 -6.80
C ALA A 56 -33.24 -34.62 -8.10
N PRO A 57 -32.76 -33.84 -9.07
CA PRO A 57 -33.45 -32.77 -9.79
C PRO A 57 -33.65 -33.17 -11.28
N ARG A 58 -34.38 -32.38 -12.07
CA ARG A 58 -34.26 -32.42 -13.54
C ARG A 58 -34.25 -31.02 -14.16
N SER A 59 -33.28 -30.82 -15.04
CA SER A 59 -33.23 -29.76 -16.04
C SER A 59 -34.22 -30.04 -17.19
N ASN A 60 -34.45 -29.04 -18.03
CA ASN A 60 -34.53 -29.26 -19.48
C ASN A 60 -34.21 -27.98 -20.25
N HIS A 61 -33.71 -28.16 -21.48
CA HIS A 61 -33.42 -27.10 -22.44
C HIS A 61 -34.62 -26.87 -23.39
N VAL A 62 -34.70 -25.64 -23.92
CA VAL A 62 -34.90 -25.30 -25.36
C VAL A 62 -35.60 -26.33 -26.25
N GLU A 63 -36.72 -25.95 -26.89
CA GLU A 63 -36.74 -25.55 -28.31
C GLU A 63 -38.03 -24.78 -28.66
N SER A 64 -38.06 -24.16 -29.83
CA SER A 64 -39.09 -23.26 -30.37
C SER A 64 -40.14 -23.95 -31.25
N ASP A 65 -41.32 -23.32 -31.45
CA ASP A 65 -41.95 -23.20 -32.78
C ASP A 65 -43.01 -22.08 -32.89
N ARG A 66 -43.66 -21.95 -34.06
CA ARG A 66 -44.26 -20.73 -34.65
C ARG A 66 -45.77 -20.46 -34.42
N ALA A 67 -46.05 -19.19 -34.14
CA ALA A 67 -47.01 -18.25 -34.75
C ALA A 67 -48.34 -18.69 -35.42
N SER A 68 -49.44 -18.10 -34.95
CA SER A 68 -50.59 -17.52 -35.71
C SER A 68 -51.30 -16.51 -34.77
N VAL A 69 -51.81 -15.30 -35.09
CA VAL A 69 -52.41 -14.59 -36.26
C VAL A 69 -53.92 -14.32 -36.02
N ALA A 70 -54.38 -13.10 -36.40
CA ALA A 70 -55.67 -12.44 -36.13
C ALA A 70 -55.87 -11.98 -34.66
N GLU A 71 -56.19 -10.71 -34.33
CA GLU A 71 -57.26 -9.77 -34.77
C GLU A 71 -58.64 -10.06 -34.14
N SER A 72 -59.44 -9.06 -33.70
CA SER A 72 -59.29 -7.59 -33.68
C SER A 72 -60.28 -6.94 -32.68
N GLN A 73 -60.09 -5.66 -32.34
CA GLN A 73 -61.09 -4.57 -32.52
C GLN A 73 -60.79 -3.32 -31.65
N SER A 74 -60.72 -2.16 -32.31
CA SER A 74 -60.97 -0.86 -31.68
C SER A 74 -61.51 0.15 -32.72
N LYS A 75 -62.32 1.11 -32.24
CA LYS A 75 -62.92 2.25 -32.96
C LYS A 75 -63.04 3.40 -31.94
N SER A 76 -62.97 4.69 -32.28
CA SER A 76 -62.77 5.36 -33.58
C SER A 76 -62.34 6.83 -33.35
N ALA A 77 -61.64 7.44 -34.30
CA ALA A 77 -61.34 8.89 -34.33
C ALA A 77 -62.48 9.69 -35.01
N PRO A 78 -62.43 11.04 -35.05
CA PRO A 78 -61.87 11.69 -36.26
C PRO A 78 -61.18 13.08 -36.08
N VAL A 79 -60.24 13.42 -37.01
CA VAL A 79 -60.12 14.69 -37.80
C VAL A 79 -60.01 16.07 -37.10
N SER A 80 -59.21 17.07 -37.53
CA SER A 80 -57.98 17.19 -38.37
C SER A 80 -57.38 18.62 -38.23
N ASP A 81 -56.12 18.83 -38.61
CA ASP A 81 -55.64 19.88 -39.56
C ASP A 81 -54.10 20.06 -39.56
N GLY A 82 -53.58 20.90 -40.48
CA GLY A 82 -52.30 20.67 -41.18
C GLY A 82 -51.05 21.56 -40.88
N PRO A 83 -50.01 21.48 -41.75
CA PRO A 83 -48.59 21.78 -41.41
C PRO A 83 -48.03 22.94 -42.29
N PRO A 84 -46.71 23.12 -42.59
CA PRO A 84 -45.47 22.43 -42.13
C PRO A 84 -44.26 23.35 -41.82
N GLN A 85 -43.15 22.75 -41.32
CA GLN A 85 -41.80 23.10 -41.79
C GLN A 85 -40.76 21.97 -41.57
N SER A 86 -39.61 22.09 -42.25
CA SER A 86 -38.49 21.15 -42.31
C SER A 86 -37.57 21.30 -41.08
N THR A 87 -36.67 20.36 -40.72
CA THR A 87 -35.57 19.79 -41.53
C THR A 87 -35.20 18.33 -41.19
N LYS A 88 -34.45 17.70 -42.10
CA LYS A 88 -33.72 16.45 -41.85
C LYS A 88 -32.54 16.71 -40.90
N GLN A 89 -32.28 15.79 -39.97
CA GLN A 89 -30.91 15.36 -39.69
C GLN A 89 -30.88 13.88 -39.25
N GLU A 90 -29.82 13.17 -39.65
CA GLU A 90 -29.79 11.71 -39.62
C GLU A 90 -29.15 11.18 -38.34
N ARG A 91 -29.65 10.06 -37.82
CA ARG A 91 -29.02 9.36 -36.68
C ARG A 91 -27.81 8.58 -37.18
N PRO A 92 -26.59 8.80 -36.64
CA PRO A 92 -25.46 7.96 -36.99
C PRO A 92 -25.68 6.53 -36.47
N LYS A 93 -25.85 5.58 -37.39
CA LYS A 93 -25.76 4.16 -37.06
C LYS A 93 -24.29 3.83 -36.80
N TRP A 94 -23.95 3.40 -35.59
CA TRP A 94 -22.60 2.93 -35.31
C TRP A 94 -22.39 1.57 -36.00
N GLY A 95 -21.77 1.59 -37.18
CA GLY A 95 -21.44 0.40 -37.95
C GLY A 95 -20.17 -0.27 -37.44
N ASN A 96 -20.14 -1.60 -37.44
CA ASN A 96 -19.00 -2.39 -36.97
C ASN A 96 -17.86 -2.37 -38.00
N ALA A 97 -17.03 -1.33 -38.00
CA ALA A 97 -15.86 -1.23 -38.86
C ALA A 97 -14.66 -1.99 -38.23
N SER A 98 -14.31 -3.14 -38.80
CA SER A 98 -13.11 -3.89 -38.40
C SER A 98 -11.84 -3.11 -38.76
N VAL A 99 -11.05 -2.72 -37.76
CA VAL A 99 -9.72 -2.12 -37.99
C VAL A 99 -8.71 -3.24 -38.23
N GLU A 100 -8.12 -3.27 -39.41
CA GLU A 100 -7.13 -4.26 -39.82
C GLU A 100 -5.75 -3.97 -39.19
N ILE A 101 -5.50 -4.55 -38.02
CA ILE A 101 -4.19 -4.47 -37.34
C ILE A 101 -3.35 -5.68 -37.75
N ARG A 102 -2.22 -5.44 -38.42
CA ARG A 102 -1.23 -6.48 -38.74
C ARG A 102 -0.53 -6.97 -37.46
N PRO A 103 -0.56 -8.27 -37.11
CA PRO A 103 0.27 -8.83 -36.05
C PRO A 103 1.66 -9.20 -36.59
N SER A 104 2.72 -8.73 -35.94
CA SER A 104 4.08 -9.26 -36.13
C SER A 104 4.25 -10.53 -35.29
N VAL A 105 4.05 -11.69 -35.89
CA VAL A 105 4.18 -12.99 -35.21
C VAL A 105 5.66 -13.37 -35.08
N THR A 106 6.11 -13.60 -33.85
CA THR A 106 7.40 -14.23 -33.54
C THR A 106 7.14 -15.39 -32.60
N GLU A 107 7.06 -16.61 -33.15
CA GLU A 107 6.99 -17.84 -32.35
C GLU A 107 8.17 -18.78 -32.64
N ARG A 108 8.56 -19.49 -31.58
CA ARG A 108 9.46 -20.65 -31.56
C ARG A 108 8.73 -21.86 -32.17
N PRO A 109 9.40 -22.93 -32.69
CA PRO A 109 10.33 -23.70 -31.85
C PRO A 109 11.51 -24.46 -32.51
N SER A 110 12.34 -24.97 -31.58
CA SER A 110 13.25 -26.12 -31.59
C SER A 110 13.38 -27.03 -32.82
N ALA A 111 14.61 -27.04 -33.37
CA ALA A 111 15.45 -28.21 -33.68
C ALA A 111 14.86 -29.53 -34.23
N SER A 112 15.35 -29.96 -35.40
CA SER A 112 16.05 -31.26 -35.52
C SER A 112 16.98 -31.31 -36.76
N GLN A 113 17.70 -32.42 -36.89
CA GLN A 113 18.71 -32.74 -37.91
C GLN A 113 18.10 -32.96 -39.31
N ASN A 114 18.76 -32.47 -40.36
CA ASN A 114 19.58 -33.34 -41.22
C ASN A 114 20.31 -32.58 -42.33
N SER A 115 21.39 -33.17 -42.82
CA SER A 115 22.23 -32.65 -43.91
C SER A 115 22.32 -33.66 -45.05
N THR A 116 22.06 -33.21 -46.29
CA THR A 116 22.85 -33.51 -47.52
C THR A 116 22.11 -32.95 -48.74
N ASP A 117 22.72 -32.00 -49.45
CA ASP A 117 23.01 -32.11 -50.89
C ASP A 117 23.81 -30.89 -51.40
N SER A 118 24.41 -30.88 -52.59
CA SER A 118 25.49 -31.76 -53.09
C SER A 118 26.04 -31.19 -54.41
N MET A 119 27.30 -30.73 -54.38
CA MET A 119 28.20 -30.54 -55.54
C MET A 119 27.84 -29.52 -56.66
N LEU A 120 28.81 -29.43 -57.60
CA LEU A 120 28.86 -28.64 -58.85
C LEU A 120 29.28 -27.15 -58.71
N THR A 121 30.30 -26.62 -59.41
CA THR A 121 31.46 -27.23 -60.12
C THR A 121 32.52 -26.15 -60.47
N ASN A 122 33.79 -26.53 -60.62
CA ASN A 122 34.84 -25.89 -61.44
C ASN A 122 35.34 -24.46 -61.09
N ASN A 123 36.47 -23.94 -61.64
CA ASN A 123 37.84 -24.48 -61.74
C ASN A 123 38.84 -23.35 -62.17
N VAL A 124 40.17 -23.58 -62.04
CA VAL A 124 41.29 -23.04 -62.88
C VAL A 124 41.77 -21.56 -62.72
N GLN A 125 43.05 -21.42 -62.33
CA GLN A 125 44.11 -20.41 -62.68
C GLN A 125 43.97 -18.88 -62.35
N ASP A 126 45.05 -18.10 -62.11
CA ASP A 126 46.50 -18.39 -61.87
C ASP A 126 47.27 -17.21 -61.19
N ASN A 127 48.52 -17.47 -60.76
CA ASN A 127 49.67 -16.54 -60.58
C ASN A 127 49.65 -15.48 -59.43
N THR A 128 50.78 -15.04 -58.84
CA THR A 128 52.24 -15.19 -59.15
C THR A 128 53.13 -15.34 -57.88
N VAL A 129 54.20 -16.16 -57.99
CA VAL A 129 55.62 -15.97 -57.50
C VAL A 129 55.93 -15.75 -55.98
N ALA A 130 57.08 -16.28 -55.51
CA ALA A 130 57.56 -16.17 -54.11
C ALA A 130 59.11 -16.16 -53.95
N LYS A 131 59.59 -15.90 -52.71
CA LYS A 131 60.99 -15.77 -52.20
C LYS A 131 61.59 -14.35 -52.40
N THR A 132 62.41 -13.78 -51.49
CA THR A 132 63.48 -14.41 -50.66
C THR A 132 63.61 -13.85 -49.21
N LEU A 133 64.26 -14.65 -48.36
CA LEU A 133 64.64 -14.54 -46.93
C LEU A 133 65.55 -13.34 -46.53
N VAL A 134 65.53 -12.89 -45.25
CA VAL A 134 66.75 -12.59 -44.43
C VAL A 134 66.51 -12.27 -42.91
N GLN A 135 67.28 -12.97 -42.04
CA GLN A 135 67.74 -12.66 -40.66
C GLN A 135 66.76 -12.54 -39.45
N LYS A 136 67.34 -12.22 -38.27
CA LYS A 136 67.20 -13.02 -37.02
C LYS A 136 67.68 -12.27 -35.74
N THR A 137 67.15 -12.67 -34.57
CA THR A 137 67.70 -12.47 -33.19
C THR A 137 67.59 -11.07 -32.55
N ALA A 138 66.82 -10.98 -31.45
CA ALA A 138 67.27 -10.41 -30.17
C ALA A 138 66.41 -10.93 -28.99
N MET A 139 67.01 -11.15 -27.82
CA MET A 139 66.34 -11.36 -26.53
C MET A 139 67.01 -10.47 -25.50
N VAL A 140 66.25 -9.83 -24.60
CA VAL A 140 66.77 -9.28 -23.34
C VAL A 140 65.78 -9.61 -22.22
N THR A 141 66.33 -10.07 -21.10
CA THR A 141 65.62 -10.39 -19.85
C THR A 141 65.34 -9.13 -19.05
N GLU A 142 64.18 -9.02 -18.41
CA GLU A 142 64.01 -8.11 -17.27
C GLU A 142 63.18 -8.75 -16.15
N SER A 143 63.33 -8.23 -14.93
CA SER A 143 63.24 -9.02 -13.69
C SER A 143 62.01 -8.73 -12.83
N GLN A 144 61.81 -9.61 -11.83
CA GLN A 144 60.72 -9.55 -10.85
C GLN A 144 60.62 -8.19 -10.12
N SER A 145 59.39 -7.76 -9.85
CA SER A 145 59.09 -6.71 -8.86
C SER A 145 57.81 -7.09 -8.10
N SER A 146 57.98 -7.54 -6.85
CA SER A 146 56.93 -8.21 -6.06
C SER A 146 56.26 -7.27 -5.04
N LEU A 147 55.29 -6.47 -5.48
CA LEU A 147 54.43 -5.70 -4.57
C LEU A 147 53.25 -6.55 -4.09
N ARG A 148 53.46 -7.24 -2.96
CA ARG A 148 52.46 -8.04 -2.26
C ARG A 148 51.61 -7.13 -1.36
N PRO A 149 50.31 -6.93 -1.59
CA PRO A 149 49.48 -6.15 -0.67
C PRO A 149 49.41 -6.85 0.68
N ALA A 150 49.80 -6.14 1.74
CA ALA A 150 49.78 -6.68 3.09
C ALA A 150 48.33 -6.90 3.54
N ARG A 151 47.89 -8.16 3.59
CA ARG A 151 46.66 -8.51 4.29
C ARG A 151 46.90 -8.40 5.79
N SER A 152 46.42 -7.31 6.39
CA SER A 152 46.22 -7.22 7.82
C SER A 152 45.14 -8.23 8.21
N ASN A 153 45.56 -9.38 8.75
CA ASN A 153 44.66 -10.26 9.48
C ASN A 153 44.21 -9.53 10.75
N VAL A 154 43.08 -8.83 10.67
CA VAL A 154 42.38 -8.34 11.86
C VAL A 154 41.61 -9.53 12.41
N ASP A 155 42.14 -10.14 13.47
CA ASP A 155 41.40 -11.11 14.28
C ASP A 155 40.22 -10.38 14.94
N TYR A 156 39.07 -10.41 14.26
CA TYR A 156 37.80 -10.14 14.90
C TYR A 156 37.43 -11.36 15.75
N PRO A 157 37.46 -11.28 17.09
CA PRO A 157 36.85 -12.33 17.89
C PRO A 157 35.37 -12.46 17.49
N PRO A 158 34.81 -13.68 17.43
CA PRO A 158 33.42 -13.87 17.03
C PRO A 158 32.49 -13.34 18.13
N SER A 159 32.21 -12.03 18.09
CA SER A 159 31.27 -11.36 18.95
C SER A 159 29.87 -11.87 18.61
N SER A 160 29.41 -12.85 19.40
CA SER A 160 28.09 -13.47 19.38
C SER A 160 26.99 -12.51 19.85
N SER A 161 27.00 -11.30 19.29
CA SER A 161 25.86 -10.41 19.25
C SER A 161 24.71 -11.17 18.58
N SER A 162 23.75 -11.59 19.40
CA SER A 162 22.45 -12.08 18.93
C SER A 162 21.74 -10.93 18.23
N ARG A 163 22.04 -10.76 16.94
CA ARG A 163 21.41 -9.74 16.10
C ARG A 163 19.95 -10.11 15.99
N ALA A 164 19.12 -9.48 16.82
CA ALA A 164 17.68 -9.62 16.79
C ALA A 164 17.20 -9.46 15.33
N LEU A 165 16.55 -10.49 14.82
CA LEU A 165 16.02 -10.49 13.46
C LEU A 165 15.00 -9.34 13.36
N PRO A 166 14.98 -8.57 12.26
CA PRO A 166 14.05 -7.46 12.16
C PRO A 166 12.60 -8.01 12.18
N PRO A 167 11.62 -7.26 12.72
CA PRO A 167 10.21 -7.66 12.74
C PRO A 167 9.67 -8.08 11.37
N THR A 168 10.22 -7.52 10.30
CA THR A 168 9.92 -7.86 8.90
C THR A 168 10.52 -9.18 8.40
N SER A 169 11.11 -10.02 9.26
CA SER A 169 11.69 -11.33 8.89
C SER A 169 11.21 -12.51 9.75
N LEU A 170 10.39 -12.28 10.77
CA LEU A 170 9.94 -13.32 11.70
C LEU A 170 8.43 -13.32 11.85
N TYR A 171 7.88 -14.46 12.30
CA TYR A 171 6.54 -14.57 12.85
C TYR A 171 6.61 -15.32 14.19
N ARG A 172 5.99 -14.75 15.22
CA ARG A 172 5.80 -15.34 16.53
C ARG A 172 4.33 -15.64 16.69
N VAL A 173 4.05 -16.87 17.11
CA VAL A 173 2.70 -17.35 17.33
C VAL A 173 2.03 -16.55 18.46
N GLY A 174 0.79 -16.11 18.24
CA GLY A 174 -0.03 -15.36 19.17
C GLY A 174 -1.31 -16.11 19.56
N ILE A 175 -2.09 -15.50 20.46
CA ILE A 175 -3.36 -16.06 20.96
C ILE A 175 -4.39 -16.15 19.83
N GLY A 176 -5.03 -17.31 19.71
CA GLY A 176 -6.06 -17.57 18.70
C GLY A 176 -5.55 -18.06 17.34
N ASP A 177 -4.24 -18.08 17.10
CA ASP A 177 -3.67 -18.68 15.87
C ASP A 177 -4.02 -20.17 15.78
N VAL A 178 -4.09 -20.70 14.56
CA VAL A 178 -4.26 -22.13 14.30
C VAL A 178 -2.96 -22.69 13.73
N LEU A 179 -2.38 -23.68 14.40
CA LEU A 179 -1.14 -24.35 14.01
C LEU A 179 -1.45 -25.71 13.38
N ASP A 180 -0.82 -26.00 12.24
CA ASP A 180 -0.75 -27.34 11.64
C ASP A 180 0.51 -28.04 12.17
N VAL A 181 0.32 -28.93 13.15
CA VAL A 181 1.33 -29.67 13.89
C VAL A 181 1.35 -31.11 13.41
N ARG A 182 2.39 -31.48 12.66
CA ARG A 182 2.52 -32.80 12.03
C ARG A 182 3.73 -33.56 12.57
N LEU A 183 3.51 -34.83 12.90
CA LEU A 183 4.55 -35.72 13.42
C LEU A 183 5.11 -36.60 12.30
N SER A 184 6.35 -36.34 11.85
CA SER A 184 6.92 -36.91 10.62
C SER A 184 7.19 -38.42 10.67
N ASN A 185 7.06 -39.07 11.83
CA ASN A 185 7.30 -40.51 12.00
C ASN A 185 6.02 -41.34 12.24
N GLN A 186 4.82 -40.74 12.22
CA GLN A 186 3.55 -41.47 12.24
C GLN A 186 2.49 -40.81 11.33
N PRO A 187 1.73 -41.58 10.52
CA PRO A 187 0.62 -41.04 9.75
C PRO A 187 -0.53 -40.63 10.70
N THR A 188 -0.69 -39.33 10.93
CA THR A 188 -1.73 -38.78 11.80
C THR A 188 -3.11 -39.05 11.19
N ARG A 189 -3.99 -39.77 11.91
CA ARG A 189 -5.41 -39.95 11.56
C ARG A 189 -6.30 -38.86 12.15
N GLU A 190 -5.88 -38.29 13.28
CA GLU A 190 -6.53 -37.19 13.98
C GLU A 190 -6.27 -35.84 13.29
N SER A 191 -6.94 -34.78 13.77
CA SER A 191 -6.61 -33.40 13.38
C SER A 191 -5.14 -33.09 13.64
N THR A 192 -4.45 -32.53 12.65
CA THR A 192 -3.16 -31.85 12.84
C THR A 192 -3.33 -30.38 13.20
N LEU A 193 -4.56 -29.85 13.19
CA LEU A 193 -4.86 -28.45 13.48
C LEU A 193 -5.17 -28.26 14.97
N PHE A 194 -4.42 -27.37 15.62
CA PHE A 194 -4.54 -27.02 17.04
C PHE A 194 -4.55 -25.49 17.21
N THR A 195 -5.48 -24.98 18.01
CA THR A 195 -5.63 -23.53 18.24
C THR A 195 -4.90 -23.09 19.49
N VAL A 196 -4.23 -21.93 19.44
CA VAL A 196 -3.58 -21.33 20.61
C VAL A 196 -4.62 -20.71 21.53
N LEU A 197 -4.61 -21.16 22.78
CA LEU A 197 -5.59 -20.81 23.81
C LEU A 197 -5.33 -19.40 24.39
N LYS A 198 -6.31 -18.89 25.16
CA LYS A 198 -6.31 -17.52 25.71
C LYS A 198 -5.24 -17.25 26.77
N ASP A 199 -4.69 -18.30 27.36
CA ASP A 199 -3.55 -18.30 28.29
C ASP A 199 -2.19 -18.38 27.55
N GLY A 200 -2.21 -18.53 26.22
CA GLY A 200 -1.04 -18.77 25.38
C GLY A 200 -0.57 -20.24 25.33
N GLY A 201 -1.37 -21.15 25.88
CA GLY A 201 -1.15 -22.59 25.81
C GLY A 201 -1.56 -23.19 24.45
N LEU A 202 -0.96 -24.33 24.14
CA LEU A 202 -1.38 -25.25 23.09
C LEU A 202 -1.64 -26.61 23.74
N GLU A 203 -2.84 -27.15 23.55
CA GLU A 203 -3.15 -28.52 23.96
C GLU A 203 -2.79 -29.48 22.82
N TYR A 204 -2.00 -30.52 23.12
CA TYR A 204 -1.57 -31.53 22.15
C TYR A 204 -1.68 -32.94 22.77
N PRO A 205 -2.38 -33.91 22.13
CA PRO A 205 -2.75 -35.19 22.76
C PRO A 205 -1.60 -36.09 23.25
N LEU A 206 -0.36 -35.83 22.84
CA LEU A 206 0.82 -36.61 23.29
C LEU A 206 1.61 -35.93 24.42
N LEU A 207 1.04 -34.90 25.05
CA LEU A 207 1.59 -34.19 26.21
C LEU A 207 0.74 -34.42 27.46
N ASN A 208 1.36 -34.25 28.63
CA ASN A 208 0.69 -34.37 29.93
C ASN A 208 -0.05 -33.08 30.37
N GLY A 209 -0.22 -32.11 29.46
CA GLY A 209 -0.87 -30.83 29.73
C GLY A 209 -0.56 -29.77 28.65
N PRO A 210 -1.14 -28.56 28.76
CA PRO A 210 -0.90 -27.46 27.81
C PRO A 210 0.56 -27.00 27.80
N ILE A 211 1.08 -26.66 26.62
CA ILE A 211 2.43 -26.13 26.43
C ILE A 211 2.39 -24.67 25.96
N ALA A 212 3.12 -23.78 26.63
CA ALA A 212 3.13 -22.37 26.24
C ALA A 212 3.83 -22.16 24.88
N VAL A 213 3.13 -21.52 23.94
CA VAL A 213 3.61 -21.27 22.56
C VAL A 213 3.62 -19.80 22.15
N THR A 214 2.91 -18.93 22.87
CA THR A 214 2.88 -17.49 22.55
C THR A 214 4.26 -16.85 22.59
N GLY A 215 4.57 -16.05 21.58
CA GLY A 215 5.87 -15.40 21.42
C GLY A 215 6.96 -16.31 20.83
N LEU A 216 6.69 -17.59 20.59
CA LEU A 216 7.63 -18.52 19.95
C LEU A 216 7.41 -18.59 18.43
N THR A 217 8.48 -18.81 17.69
CA THR A 217 8.43 -19.18 16.27
C THR A 217 7.96 -20.63 16.10
N THR A 218 7.48 -20.98 14.89
CA THR A 218 7.13 -22.37 14.53
C THR A 218 8.25 -23.36 14.82
N ASP A 219 9.50 -22.97 14.59
CA ASP A 219 10.67 -23.82 14.77
C ASP A 219 11.03 -24.02 16.26
N GLU A 220 10.82 -22.99 17.09
CA GLU A 220 10.95 -23.09 18.54
C GLU A 220 9.86 -23.99 19.12
N ILE A 221 8.61 -23.87 18.65
CA ILE A 221 7.49 -24.73 19.04
C ILE A 221 7.74 -26.17 18.61
N ALA A 222 8.21 -26.40 17.36
CA ALA A 222 8.55 -27.72 16.85
C ALA A 222 9.63 -28.41 17.68
N ARG A 223 10.70 -27.68 18.06
CA ARG A 223 11.73 -28.18 18.98
C ARG A 223 11.14 -28.50 20.36
N ARG A 224 10.35 -27.59 20.94
CA ARG A 224 9.78 -27.73 22.29
C ARG A 224 8.81 -28.92 22.39
N LEU A 225 7.93 -29.09 21.39
CA LEU A 225 7.06 -30.26 21.26
C LEU A 225 7.87 -31.56 21.12
N SER A 226 8.90 -31.57 20.27
CA SER A 226 9.77 -32.74 20.08
C SER A 226 10.51 -33.16 21.35
N SER A 227 10.79 -32.25 22.29
CA SER A 227 11.39 -32.55 23.60
C SER A 227 10.39 -32.99 24.68
N GLU A 228 9.12 -32.56 24.62
CA GLU A 228 8.13 -32.91 25.65
C GLU A 228 7.32 -34.17 25.32
N ILE A 229 7.22 -34.57 24.04
CA ILE A 229 6.59 -35.83 23.61
C ILE A 229 7.47 -37.01 24.04
N LYS A 230 7.26 -37.51 25.26
CA LYS A 230 8.01 -38.64 25.85
C LYS A 230 7.46 -40.01 25.43
N VAL A 231 6.27 -40.06 24.84
CA VAL A 231 5.58 -41.28 24.39
C VAL A 231 6.21 -41.88 23.12
N ILE A 232 6.91 -41.07 22.31
CA ILE A 232 7.47 -41.48 21.02
C ILE A 232 8.98 -41.18 21.01
N GLN A 233 9.80 -42.24 20.92
CA GLN A 233 11.25 -42.11 20.87
C GLN A 233 11.69 -41.30 19.64
N ALA A 234 12.51 -40.27 19.86
CA ALA A 234 12.99 -39.35 18.83
C ALA A 234 11.85 -38.75 17.97
N ALA A 235 10.78 -38.28 18.62
CA ALA A 235 9.70 -37.54 17.99
C ALA A 235 10.24 -36.43 17.06
N ARG A 236 9.72 -36.38 15.82
CA ARG A 236 10.06 -35.35 14.83
C ARG A 236 8.81 -34.54 14.53
N VAL A 237 8.67 -33.39 15.19
CA VAL A 237 7.53 -32.49 14.96
C VAL A 237 7.88 -31.46 13.89
N SER A 238 6.91 -31.15 13.04
CA SER A 238 6.90 -30.00 12.15
C SER A 238 5.67 -29.14 12.48
N VAL A 239 5.83 -27.83 12.46
CA VAL A 239 4.78 -26.86 12.82
C VAL A 239 4.72 -25.80 11.75
N SER A 240 3.51 -25.43 11.33
CA SER A 240 3.29 -24.27 10.45
C SER A 240 2.02 -23.53 10.87
N VAL A 241 1.94 -22.23 10.60
CA VAL A 241 0.74 -21.44 10.91
C VAL A 241 -0.27 -21.61 9.78
N ARG A 242 -1.46 -22.11 10.13
CA ARG A 242 -2.59 -22.33 9.22
C ARG A 242 -3.55 -21.14 9.18
N ASP A 243 -3.79 -20.52 10.33
CA ASP A 243 -4.50 -19.26 10.46
C ASP A 243 -3.75 -18.33 11.42
N PHE A 244 -3.62 -17.07 11.03
CA PHE A 244 -2.77 -16.03 11.62
C PHE A 244 -3.62 -15.05 12.44
N ALA A 245 -4.61 -15.57 13.17
CA ALA A 245 -5.71 -14.79 13.74
C ALA A 245 -5.27 -13.68 14.72
N SER A 246 -4.12 -13.86 15.36
CA SER A 246 -3.50 -12.88 16.27
C SER A 246 -2.89 -11.67 15.57
N HIS A 247 -2.45 -11.83 14.32
CA HIS A 247 -1.68 -10.84 13.57
C HIS A 247 -2.54 -10.23 12.47
N ALA A 248 -3.38 -9.26 12.84
CA ALA A 248 -4.28 -8.59 11.91
C ALA A 248 -4.34 -7.08 12.11
N VAL A 249 -4.67 -6.38 11.04
CA VAL A 249 -4.88 -4.92 10.99
C VAL A 249 -6.20 -4.59 10.31
N LEU A 250 -6.79 -3.45 10.64
CA LEU A 250 -8.09 -3.03 10.08
C LEU A 250 -7.89 -1.97 9.00
N VAL A 251 -8.13 -2.31 7.73
CA VAL A 251 -8.03 -1.36 6.60
C VAL A 251 -9.42 -0.85 6.22
N THR A 252 -9.56 0.47 6.07
CA THR A 252 -10.86 1.15 5.83
C THR A 252 -10.73 2.32 4.85
N GLY A 253 -11.85 2.78 4.31
CA GLY A 253 -11.94 3.99 3.49
C GLY A 253 -11.86 3.73 1.98
N LEU A 254 -11.08 4.54 1.24
CA LEU A 254 -10.97 4.49 -0.22
C LEU A 254 -10.08 3.34 -0.73
N VAL A 255 -10.53 2.11 -0.46
CA VAL A 255 -9.95 0.84 -0.90
C VAL A 255 -11.03 -0.07 -1.46
N ASP A 256 -10.70 -0.94 -2.41
CA ASP A 256 -11.66 -1.91 -2.96
C ASP A 256 -11.85 -3.15 -2.09
N ASN A 257 -10.81 -3.55 -1.33
CA ASN A 257 -10.87 -4.67 -0.38
C ASN A 257 -10.69 -4.18 1.08
N PRO A 258 -11.66 -3.46 1.68
CA PRO A 258 -11.63 -3.08 3.09
C PRO A 258 -11.79 -4.30 4.02
N GLY A 259 -11.57 -4.09 5.33
CA GLY A 259 -11.74 -5.08 6.39
C GLY A 259 -10.42 -5.50 7.04
N ARG A 260 -10.42 -6.63 7.74
CA ARG A 260 -9.21 -7.17 8.37
C ARG A 260 -8.23 -7.68 7.30
N LYS A 261 -6.96 -7.28 7.40
CA LYS A 261 -5.82 -7.86 6.67
C LYS A 261 -4.93 -8.63 7.62
N ILE A 262 -4.28 -9.67 7.13
CA ILE A 262 -3.45 -10.58 7.92
C ILE A 262 -1.97 -10.22 7.73
N LEU A 263 -1.25 -9.99 8.82
CA LEU A 263 0.20 -9.82 8.79
C LEU A 263 0.85 -11.20 8.93
N ARG A 264 1.67 -11.60 7.96
CA ARG A 264 2.36 -12.90 7.97
C ARG A 264 3.72 -12.85 8.70
N ARG A 265 3.97 -11.76 9.43
CA ARG A 265 5.21 -11.39 10.14
C ARG A 265 4.87 -10.45 11.30
N GLU A 266 5.78 -10.27 12.26
CA GLU A 266 5.64 -9.32 13.38
C GLU A 266 5.32 -7.90 12.90
N ALA A 267 5.90 -7.50 11.76
CA ALA A 267 5.57 -6.26 11.09
C ALA A 267 5.63 -6.41 9.57
N MET A 268 4.77 -5.65 8.87
CA MET A 268 4.75 -5.55 7.42
C MET A 268 4.87 -4.08 7.01
N PRO A 269 5.57 -3.74 5.91
CA PRO A 269 5.61 -2.36 5.43
C PRO A 269 4.24 -1.93 4.89
N LEU A 270 3.88 -0.65 5.07
CA LEU A 270 2.57 -0.10 4.73
C LEU A 270 2.19 -0.35 3.26
N TYR A 271 3.14 -0.22 2.33
CA TYR A 271 2.89 -0.53 0.91
C TYR A 271 2.36 -1.95 0.66
N ALA A 272 2.77 -2.94 1.47
CA ALA A 272 2.33 -4.32 1.31
C ALA A 272 0.91 -4.55 1.86
N VAL A 273 0.56 -3.89 2.97
CA VAL A 273 -0.80 -3.89 3.52
C VAL A 273 -1.77 -3.20 2.54
N LEU A 274 -1.34 -2.09 1.94
CA LEU A 274 -2.12 -1.39 0.91
C LEU A 274 -2.26 -2.22 -0.37
N ALA A 275 -1.23 -2.97 -0.79
CA ALA A 275 -1.31 -3.85 -1.96
C ALA A 275 -2.38 -4.96 -1.80
N GLU A 276 -2.60 -5.50 -0.59
CA GLU A 276 -3.72 -6.42 -0.32
C GLU A 276 -5.09 -5.70 -0.23
N ALA A 277 -5.11 -4.38 0.00
CA ALA A 277 -6.33 -3.57 0.12
C ALA A 277 -6.82 -2.97 -1.21
N LEU A 278 -5.91 -2.70 -2.15
CA LEU A 278 -6.14 -2.00 -3.42
C LEU A 278 -6.75 -0.58 -3.21
N PRO A 279 -5.92 0.46 -2.99
CA PRO A 279 -6.37 1.84 -2.90
C PRO A 279 -6.95 2.34 -4.22
N ARG A 280 -8.02 3.14 -4.14
CA ARG A 280 -8.69 3.69 -5.32
C ARG A 280 -7.93 4.90 -5.92
N PRO A 281 -8.15 5.25 -7.19
CA PRO A 281 -7.49 6.40 -7.83
C PRO A 281 -7.72 7.75 -7.14
N GLU A 282 -8.82 7.91 -6.39
CA GLU A 282 -9.14 9.14 -5.65
C GLU A 282 -8.52 9.19 -4.25
N ALA A 283 -7.84 8.12 -3.81
CA ALA A 283 -7.12 8.09 -2.56
C ALA A 283 -5.83 8.91 -2.65
N VAL A 284 -5.52 9.67 -1.59
CA VAL A 284 -4.31 10.52 -1.52
C VAL A 284 -3.58 10.35 -0.18
N LEU A 285 -4.32 10.11 0.91
CA LEU A 285 -3.80 10.10 2.27
C LEU A 285 -4.15 8.80 2.98
N VAL A 286 -3.20 8.26 3.75
CA VAL A 286 -3.40 7.15 4.67
C VAL A 286 -3.13 7.65 6.09
N THR A 287 -4.12 7.57 6.98
CA THR A 287 -3.87 7.66 8.42
C THR A 287 -3.64 6.26 8.97
N VAL A 288 -2.50 6.04 9.61
CA VAL A 288 -2.24 4.86 10.45
C VAL A 288 -2.52 5.25 11.90
N VAL A 289 -3.23 4.40 12.64
CA VAL A 289 -3.50 4.59 14.07
C VAL A 289 -2.94 3.40 14.83
N HIS A 290 -1.96 3.67 15.70
CA HIS A 290 -1.30 2.69 16.57
C HIS A 290 -1.25 3.22 18.00
N ALA A 291 -1.84 2.49 18.96
CA ALA A 291 -1.88 2.86 20.38
C ALA A 291 -2.22 4.36 20.61
N ASP A 292 -3.39 4.77 20.08
CA ASP A 292 -3.96 6.13 20.12
C ASP A 292 -3.12 7.25 19.46
N LYS A 293 -2.05 6.91 18.74
CA LYS A 293 -1.27 7.84 17.92
C LYS A 293 -1.70 7.73 16.46
N GLU A 294 -2.27 8.80 15.90
CA GLU A 294 -2.45 8.93 14.45
C GLU A 294 -1.14 9.40 13.79
N GLN A 295 -0.73 8.75 12.71
CA GLN A 295 0.31 9.21 11.80
C GLN A 295 -0.21 9.25 10.36
N ASN A 296 -0.05 10.40 9.70
CA ASN A 296 -0.53 10.63 8.35
C ASN A 296 0.59 10.42 7.32
N VAL A 297 0.29 9.69 6.25
CA VAL A 297 1.21 9.31 5.16
C VAL A 297 0.57 9.64 3.82
N SER A 298 1.30 10.31 2.94
CA SER A 298 0.87 10.51 1.55
C SER A 298 1.07 9.24 0.74
N LEU A 299 0.11 8.86 -0.11
CA LEU A 299 0.28 7.73 -1.05
C LEU A 299 1.37 8.00 -2.10
N ASN A 300 1.82 9.25 -2.25
CA ASN A 300 2.94 9.61 -3.11
C ASN A 300 4.30 9.59 -2.38
N ASP A 301 4.32 9.42 -1.05
CA ASP A 301 5.56 9.39 -0.26
C ASP A 301 6.09 7.94 -0.12
N SER A 302 7.09 7.62 -0.95
CA SER A 302 7.81 6.33 -0.89
C SER A 302 8.46 6.01 0.46
N GLN A 303 8.83 7.02 1.26
CA GLN A 303 9.46 6.81 2.56
C GLN A 303 8.41 6.51 3.63
N GLY A 304 7.34 7.31 3.72
CA GLY A 304 6.19 7.03 4.58
C GLY A 304 5.49 5.71 4.25
N LEU A 305 5.42 5.31 2.97
CA LEU A 305 4.93 3.99 2.55
C LEU A 305 5.82 2.81 3.00
N SER A 306 7.07 3.07 3.39
CA SER A 306 8.00 2.08 3.94
C SER A 306 7.90 1.94 5.47
N MET A 307 7.00 2.70 6.12
CA MET A 307 6.63 2.55 7.54
C MET A 307 6.23 1.11 7.86
N LEU A 308 6.67 0.63 9.03
CA LEU A 308 6.27 -0.68 9.54
C LEU A 308 4.93 -0.61 10.27
N ILE A 309 3.99 -1.45 9.83
CA ILE A 309 2.66 -1.65 10.38
C ILE A 309 2.66 -2.92 11.26
N LEU A 310 2.02 -2.82 12.42
CA LEU A 310 2.01 -3.81 13.50
C LEU A 310 0.61 -4.42 13.71
N PRO A 311 0.48 -5.57 14.39
CA PRO A 311 -0.81 -6.12 14.79
C PRO A 311 -1.63 -5.13 15.63
N GLY A 312 -2.92 -5.01 15.32
CA GLY A 312 -3.84 -4.09 15.98
C GLY A 312 -3.96 -2.72 15.31
N ASP A 313 -3.07 -2.37 14.37
CA ASP A 313 -3.12 -1.08 13.67
C ASP A 313 -4.42 -0.90 12.88
N THR A 314 -4.93 0.34 12.87
CA THR A 314 -6.02 0.75 11.97
C THR A 314 -5.48 1.65 10.86
N VAL A 315 -5.72 1.27 9.60
CA VAL A 315 -5.23 1.95 8.41
C VAL A 315 -6.43 2.55 7.66
N ARG A 316 -6.59 3.87 7.72
CA ARG A 316 -7.69 4.63 7.12
C ARG A 316 -7.21 5.33 5.86
N VAL A 317 -7.60 4.82 4.70
CA VAL A 317 -7.28 5.38 3.38
C VAL A 317 -8.34 6.42 2.99
N SER A 318 -7.93 7.60 2.56
CA SER A 318 -8.81 8.75 2.35
C SER A 318 -8.37 9.63 1.17
N GLY A 319 -9.33 10.35 0.60
CA GLY A 319 -9.08 11.28 -0.50
C GLY A 319 -8.54 12.63 -0.02
N GLY A 320 -8.08 13.46 -0.96
CA GLY A 320 -7.44 14.74 -0.66
C GLY A 320 -8.30 15.77 0.10
N ALA A 321 -9.60 15.52 0.31
CA ALA A 321 -10.52 16.41 1.02
C ALA A 321 -10.19 16.60 2.52
N GLY A 322 -9.41 15.69 3.13
CA GLY A 322 -8.90 15.83 4.51
C GLY A 322 -7.52 16.50 4.59
N ILE A 323 -6.87 16.76 3.46
CA ILE A 323 -5.58 17.44 3.41
C ILE A 323 -5.85 18.95 3.41
N ALA A 324 -5.21 19.69 4.31
CA ALA A 324 -5.06 21.13 4.14
C ALA A 324 -4.21 21.35 2.89
N LYS A 325 -4.86 21.53 1.73
CA LYS A 325 -4.21 21.75 0.44
C LYS A 325 -3.04 22.70 0.63
N HIS A 326 -1.85 22.28 0.22
CA HIS A 326 -0.73 23.20 0.24
C HIS A 326 -1.04 24.32 -0.74
N PHE A 327 -0.86 25.56 -0.28
CA PHE A 327 -1.16 26.75 -1.05
C PHE A 327 0.03 27.71 -1.05
N ILE A 328 0.12 28.51 -2.10
CA ILE A 328 0.95 29.72 -2.16
C ILE A 328 0.03 30.91 -2.43
N TYR A 329 0.46 32.09 -2.01
CA TYR A 329 -0.27 33.35 -2.24
C TYR A 329 0.41 34.10 -3.36
N VAL A 330 -0.29 34.39 -4.46
CA VAL A 330 0.26 35.16 -5.59
C VAL A 330 -0.49 36.48 -5.71
N GLY A 331 0.23 37.60 -5.72
CA GLY A 331 -0.34 38.95 -5.79
C GLY A 331 0.58 39.93 -6.53
N GLY A 332 0.18 41.20 -6.54
CA GLY A 332 0.82 42.22 -7.38
C GLY A 332 0.26 42.20 -8.81
N ASP A 333 1.09 42.51 -9.81
CA ASP A 333 0.69 42.66 -11.22
C ASP A 333 0.50 41.30 -11.95
N VAL A 334 -0.47 40.51 -11.49
CA VAL A 334 -0.88 39.24 -12.10
C VAL A 334 -2.36 39.26 -12.50
N THR A 335 -2.72 38.48 -13.53
CA THR A 335 -4.08 38.44 -14.09
C THR A 335 -5.14 38.00 -13.08
N ALA A 336 -4.82 37.01 -12.23
CA ALA A 336 -5.72 36.43 -11.25
C ALA A 336 -5.00 36.24 -9.89
N PRO A 337 -4.88 37.29 -9.06
CA PRO A 337 -4.25 37.19 -7.75
C PRO A 337 -5.07 36.33 -6.76
N GLY A 338 -4.47 35.98 -5.63
CA GLY A 338 -5.07 35.20 -4.55
C GLY A 338 -4.31 33.92 -4.24
N GLU A 339 -5.00 33.00 -3.57
CA GLU A 339 -4.50 31.67 -3.22
C GLU A 339 -4.37 30.78 -4.48
N LYS A 340 -3.29 29.99 -4.56
CA LYS A 340 -3.02 29.03 -5.65
C LYS A 340 -2.57 27.69 -5.07
N GLU A 341 -3.01 26.61 -5.68
CA GLU A 341 -2.64 25.24 -5.28
C GLU A 341 -1.14 24.99 -5.52
N PHE A 342 -0.42 24.65 -4.45
CA PHE A 342 1.00 24.29 -4.47
C PHE A 342 1.17 22.81 -4.74
N ARG A 343 2.22 22.46 -5.48
CA ARG A 343 2.63 21.08 -5.75
C ARG A 343 4.13 20.96 -5.48
N ASP A 344 4.58 19.80 -4.99
CA ASP A 344 6.00 19.60 -4.72
C ASP A 344 6.83 19.73 -6.00
N GLY A 345 7.91 20.50 -5.93
CA GLY A 345 8.73 20.87 -7.10
C GLY A 345 8.23 22.08 -7.90
N MET A 346 7.15 22.74 -7.48
CA MET A 346 6.64 23.94 -8.17
C MET A 346 7.63 25.11 -8.14
N THR A 347 7.81 25.76 -9.30
CA THR A 347 8.73 26.89 -9.49
C THR A 347 8.04 28.26 -9.44
N LEU A 348 8.82 29.34 -9.35
CA LEU A 348 8.29 30.70 -9.34
C LEU A 348 7.59 31.06 -10.65
N THR A 349 8.16 30.68 -11.80
CA THR A 349 7.52 30.91 -13.10
C THR A 349 6.18 30.16 -13.20
N GLN A 350 6.14 28.90 -12.74
CA GLN A 350 4.90 28.10 -12.72
C GLN A 350 3.82 28.71 -11.82
N ALA A 351 4.18 29.34 -10.69
CA ALA A 351 3.24 30.04 -9.83
C ALA A 351 2.68 31.32 -10.46
N VAL A 352 3.51 32.10 -11.15
CA VAL A 352 3.03 33.28 -11.89
C VAL A 352 2.12 32.85 -13.05
N MET A 353 2.45 31.77 -13.75
CA MET A 353 1.57 31.17 -14.77
C MET A 353 0.24 30.65 -14.19
N SER A 354 0.22 30.05 -13.00
CA SER A 354 -1.03 29.60 -12.34
C SER A 354 -1.91 30.76 -11.85
N ALA A 355 -1.32 31.95 -11.68
CA ALA A 355 -2.03 33.22 -11.48
C ALA A 355 -2.46 33.90 -12.81
N GLY A 356 -2.38 33.19 -13.95
CA GLY A 356 -2.78 33.71 -15.25
C GLY A 356 -1.73 34.62 -15.91
N GLY A 357 -0.47 34.54 -15.48
CA GLY A 357 0.63 35.37 -15.99
C GLY A 357 0.66 36.78 -15.40
N ILE A 358 1.67 37.55 -15.84
CA ILE A 358 1.79 38.98 -15.51
C ILE A 358 0.75 39.80 -16.28
N SER A 359 0.16 40.81 -15.63
CA SER A 359 -0.93 41.61 -16.21
C SER A 359 -0.44 42.64 -17.23
N ARG A 360 0.79 43.16 -17.07
CA ARG A 360 1.41 44.10 -18.02
C ARG A 360 2.86 43.73 -18.32
N SER A 361 3.30 44.04 -19.55
CA SER A 361 4.68 43.85 -19.97
C SER A 361 5.55 45.04 -19.56
N GLY A 362 6.54 44.82 -18.68
CA GLY A 362 7.43 45.87 -18.18
C GLY A 362 8.72 45.32 -17.55
N LYS A 363 9.40 46.15 -16.76
CA LYS A 363 10.48 45.70 -15.87
C LYS A 363 9.87 45.11 -14.60
N THR A 364 9.65 43.80 -14.60
CA THR A 364 8.97 43.11 -13.49
C THR A 364 9.99 42.42 -12.59
N SER A 365 10.03 42.81 -11.31
CA SER A 365 10.67 42.02 -10.26
C SER A 365 9.62 41.27 -9.44
N VAL A 366 10.03 40.18 -8.78
CA VAL A 366 9.12 39.35 -8.00
C VAL A 366 9.73 39.04 -6.65
N ARG A 367 9.00 39.42 -5.60
CA ARG A 367 9.40 39.23 -4.21
C ARG A 367 8.75 37.97 -3.65
N VAL A 368 9.56 36.95 -3.39
CA VAL A 368 9.15 35.71 -2.72
C VAL A 368 9.46 35.85 -1.23
N SER A 369 8.43 35.80 -0.39
CA SER A 369 8.50 35.96 1.06
C SER A 369 8.08 34.68 1.78
N ARG A 370 9.03 34.07 2.50
CA ARG A 370 8.87 32.80 3.22
C ARG A 370 8.87 33.02 4.72
N ARG A 371 8.08 32.26 5.48
CA ARG A 371 8.06 32.36 6.95
C ARG A 371 9.19 31.54 7.58
N ASN A 372 10.01 32.19 8.41
CA ASN A 372 11.06 31.55 9.21
C ASN A 372 10.48 30.94 10.50
N LEU A 373 11.30 30.12 11.19
CA LEU A 373 10.95 29.50 12.47
C LEU A 373 10.53 30.52 13.54
N ASP A 374 11.22 31.67 13.59
CA ASP A 374 10.93 32.80 14.48
C ASP A 374 9.65 33.57 14.12
N GLY A 375 8.92 33.13 13.09
CA GLY A 375 7.64 33.66 12.66
C GLY A 375 7.69 34.84 11.68
N PHE A 376 8.85 35.49 11.52
CA PHE A 376 9.09 36.58 10.56
C PHE A 376 9.09 36.11 9.09
N LEU A 377 8.93 37.04 8.15
CA LEU A 377 9.06 36.78 6.72
C LEU A 377 10.47 37.14 6.21
N ALA A 378 11.18 36.16 5.67
CA ALA A 378 12.38 36.38 4.88
C ALA A 378 12.00 36.57 3.41
N ALA A 379 12.28 37.76 2.86
CA ALA A 379 12.03 38.09 1.46
C ALA A 379 13.29 37.88 0.61
N ARG A 380 13.09 37.41 -0.63
CA ARG A 380 14.09 37.37 -1.71
C ARG A 380 13.47 37.92 -2.97
N GLU A 381 14.24 38.68 -3.74
CA GLU A 381 13.79 39.30 -4.98
C GLU A 381 14.42 38.63 -6.20
N TYR A 382 13.60 38.40 -7.22
CA TYR A 382 13.96 37.69 -8.44
C TYR A 382 13.50 38.50 -9.68
N SER A 383 14.25 38.39 -10.78
CA SER A 383 13.87 38.95 -12.08
C SER A 383 13.30 37.82 -12.94
N LEU A 384 11.99 37.84 -13.22
CA LEU A 384 11.34 36.84 -14.08
C LEU A 384 12.02 36.78 -15.45
N ARG A 385 12.26 37.95 -16.06
CA ARG A 385 12.96 38.06 -17.33
C ARG A 385 14.35 37.41 -17.32
N SER A 386 15.08 37.49 -16.20
CA SER A 386 16.39 36.84 -16.08
C SER A 386 16.29 35.32 -15.90
N ILE A 387 15.16 34.82 -15.41
CA ILE A 387 14.85 33.38 -15.33
C ILE A 387 14.43 32.87 -16.72
N GLU A 388 13.52 33.57 -17.39
CA GLU A 388 13.05 33.30 -18.76
C GLU A 388 14.18 33.33 -19.79
N GLU A 389 15.11 34.29 -19.68
CA GLU A 389 16.32 34.38 -20.52
C GLU A 389 17.43 33.36 -20.11
N GLY A 390 17.17 32.47 -19.15
CA GLY A 390 18.11 31.42 -18.71
C GLY A 390 19.34 31.91 -17.93
N LYS A 391 19.36 33.20 -17.53
CA LYS A 391 20.48 33.86 -16.83
C LYS A 391 20.45 33.68 -15.31
N SER A 392 19.35 33.18 -14.78
CA SER A 392 19.11 32.93 -13.36
C SER A 392 18.29 31.66 -13.19
N PRO A 393 18.56 30.80 -12.18
CA PRO A 393 17.74 29.61 -11.96
C PRO A 393 16.35 29.98 -11.44
N ASP A 394 15.32 29.28 -11.91
CA ASP A 394 13.95 29.39 -11.41
C ASP A 394 13.86 28.78 -9.99
N PRO A 395 13.57 29.54 -8.93
CA PRO A 395 13.63 29.05 -7.57
C PRO A 395 12.45 28.12 -7.22
N LEU A 396 12.74 27.05 -6.49
CA LEU A 396 11.72 26.16 -5.93
C LEU A 396 10.98 26.83 -4.77
N LEU A 397 9.66 26.79 -4.85
CA LEU A 397 8.75 27.32 -3.85
C LEU A 397 8.50 26.30 -2.72
N GLN A 398 7.88 26.77 -1.64
CA GLN A 398 7.38 25.96 -0.54
C GLN A 398 5.94 26.35 -0.19
N ALA A 399 5.20 25.41 0.40
CA ALA A 399 3.86 25.67 0.92
C ALA A 399 3.86 26.85 1.90
N GLY A 400 2.94 27.80 1.70
CA GLY A 400 2.82 29.04 2.47
C GLY A 400 3.67 30.22 1.98
N ASP A 401 4.47 30.06 0.92
CA ASP A 401 5.18 31.19 0.30
C ASP A 401 4.22 32.26 -0.21
N ARG A 402 4.64 33.53 -0.08
CA ARG A 402 3.94 34.71 -0.61
C ARG A 402 4.75 35.31 -1.75
N ILE A 403 4.13 35.44 -2.91
CA ILE A 403 4.75 35.86 -4.16
C ILE A 403 4.09 37.17 -4.58
N GLU A 404 4.89 38.23 -4.69
CA GLU A 404 4.41 39.57 -5.01
C GLU A 404 5.12 40.06 -6.26
N VAL A 405 4.35 40.29 -7.33
CA VAL A 405 4.83 40.72 -8.64
C VAL A 405 4.82 42.24 -8.71
N ILE A 406 6.01 42.85 -8.73
CA ILE A 406 6.23 44.29 -8.60
C ILE A 406 6.68 44.86 -9.94
N GLN A 407 6.05 45.95 -10.38
CA GLN A 407 6.53 46.75 -11.51
C GLN A 407 7.59 47.76 -11.03
N SER A 408 8.77 47.73 -11.63
CA SER A 408 9.61 48.92 -11.67
C SER A 408 8.98 49.91 -12.64
N MET A 409 8.78 51.14 -12.17
CA MET A 409 8.68 52.31 -13.06
C MET A 409 10.03 52.59 -13.75
#